data_AF-A0A7S0YQ85-F1
#
_entry.id   AF-A0A7S0YQ85-F1
#
_cell.length_a   1.000
_cell.length_b   1.000
_cell.length_c   1.000
_cell.angle_alpha   90.00
_cell.angle_beta   90.00
_cell.angle_gamma   90.00
#
_symmetry.space_group_name_H-M   'P 1'
#
loop_
_entity.id
_entity.type
_entity.pdbx_description
1 polymer ?
#
loop_
_entity_poly.entity_id
_entity_poly.type
_entity_poly.pdbx_seq_one_letter_code
_entity_poly.pdbx_strand_id
1 'polypeptide(L)'
;GVGGGLLSEGRAARMEQTTIYFDSTYRLRVVEEDKYKDTERLHEECGNFTQKMGSFQETVQRLVDGMNDYASKIEAAKLKALGQRNRVESEVEVRKRRTAELQALINEKKAGLERLQLQFESLRKVDAEQKATIERLSNNEA
;
A
#
# COMPACT_ATOMS: atom_id res chain seq x y z
N GLY A 1 2.01 31.82 86.88
CA GLY A 1 1.24 32.92 87.45
C GLY A 1 0.92 33.92 86.36
N VAL A 2 -0.37 34.27 86.24
CA VAL A 2 -0.96 35.54 85.77
C VAL A 2 -0.47 36.05 84.40
N GLY A 3 -1.25 35.95 83.33
CA GLY A 3 -2.38 36.84 83.00
C GLY A 3 -1.87 37.91 82.02
N GLY A 4 -2.31 38.02 80.78
CA GLY A 4 -3.66 38.37 80.33
C GLY A 4 -3.52 39.64 79.47
N GLY A 5 -4.08 39.65 78.26
CA GLY A 5 -4.00 40.82 77.39
C GLY A 5 -4.24 40.53 75.91
N LEU A 6 -5.47 40.13 75.59
CA LEU A 6 -6.03 40.19 74.24
C LEU A 6 -5.86 41.61 73.67
N LEU A 7 -5.19 41.75 72.53
CA LEU A 7 -5.57 42.72 71.51
C LEU A 7 -5.46 42.04 70.15
N SER A 8 -6.58 41.44 69.74
CA SER A 8 -6.84 41.05 68.36
C SER A 8 -6.84 42.32 67.50
N GLU A 9 -5.76 42.57 66.75
CA GLU A 9 -5.80 43.51 65.64
C GLU A 9 -6.80 42.98 64.60
N GLY A 10 -7.99 43.56 64.62
CA GLY A 10 -9.01 43.31 63.62
C GLY A 10 -8.45 43.65 62.24
N ARG A 11 -8.30 42.63 61.39
CA ARG A 11 -8.21 42.84 59.94
C ARG A 11 -9.49 43.52 59.50
N ALA A 12 -9.47 44.85 59.41
CA ALA A 12 -10.49 45.59 58.68
C ALA A 12 -10.44 45.09 57.22
N ALA A 13 -11.47 44.36 56.81
CA ALA A 13 -11.65 44.00 55.41
C ALA A 13 -11.80 45.32 54.64
N ARG A 14 -10.82 45.61 53.76
CA ARG A 14 -10.90 46.74 52.84
C ARG A 14 -12.08 46.48 51.91
N MET A 15 -13.22 47.13 52.15
CA MET A 15 -14.32 47.16 51.19
C MET A 15 -13.87 48.00 49.99
N GLU A 16 -13.67 47.34 48.85
CA GLU A 16 -13.37 48.03 47.61
C GLU A 16 -14.60 48.84 47.17
N GLN A 17 -14.42 50.14 46.97
CA GLN A 17 -15.46 50.99 46.40
C GLN A 17 -15.75 50.50 44.98
N THR A 18 -16.96 49.98 44.77
CA THR A 18 -17.41 49.51 43.46
C THR A 18 -18.22 50.62 42.79
N THR A 19 -17.81 51.01 41.59
CA THR A 19 -18.55 51.97 40.77
C THR A 19 -19.82 51.30 40.23
N ILE A 20 -20.97 51.96 40.41
CA ILE A 20 -22.27 51.52 39.92
C ILE A 20 -22.73 52.42 38.79
N TYR A 21 -23.38 51.83 37.80
CA TYR A 21 -23.88 52.47 36.59
C TYR A 21 -25.40 52.27 36.50
N PHE A 22 -26.10 53.23 35.91
CA PHE A 22 -27.50 53.03 35.52
C PHE A 22 -27.54 52.65 34.04
N ASP A 23 -28.25 51.59 33.70
CA ASP A 23 -28.46 51.20 32.31
C ASP A 23 -29.64 51.96 31.67
N SER A 24 -29.82 51.78 30.37
CA SER A 24 -30.91 52.39 29.57
C SER A 24 -32.33 52.02 30.03
N THR A 25 -32.46 51.05 30.94
CA THR A 25 -33.71 50.62 31.58
C THR A 25 -33.80 51.03 33.06
N TYR A 26 -32.94 51.97 33.49
CA TYR A 26 -32.83 52.46 34.87
C TYR A 26 -32.46 51.38 35.90
N ARG A 27 -31.87 50.26 35.48
CA ARG A 27 -31.38 49.22 36.40
C ARG A 27 -29.96 49.51 36.83
N LEU A 28 -29.67 49.22 38.09
CA LEU A 28 -28.33 49.31 38.66
C LEU A 28 -27.44 48.21 38.07
N ARG A 29 -26.25 48.56 37.58
CA ARG A 29 -25.24 47.65 37.05
C ARG A 29 -23.88 47.94 37.67
N VAL A 30 -23.05 46.90 37.76
CA VAL A 30 -21.65 46.99 38.21
C VAL A 30 -20.68 47.14 37.01
N VAL A 31 -21.18 46.94 35.79
CA VAL A 31 -20.43 47.07 34.53
C VAL A 31 -21.23 47.97 33.58
N GLU A 32 -20.54 48.86 32.87
CA GLU A 32 -21.13 49.71 31.83
C GLU A 32 -21.86 48.86 30.78
N GLU A 33 -23.04 49.32 30.36
CA GLU A 33 -23.92 48.57 29.46
C GLU A 33 -23.24 48.24 28.11
N ASP A 34 -22.46 49.16 27.56
CA ASP A 34 -21.75 48.97 26.28
C ASP A 34 -20.62 47.95 26.40
N LYS A 35 -19.81 48.02 27.47
CA LYS A 35 -18.75 47.03 27.74
C LYS A 35 -19.31 45.63 27.95
N TYR A 36 -20.46 45.52 28.61
CA TYR A 36 -21.17 44.25 28.75
C TYR A 36 -21.63 43.70 27.39
N LYS A 37 -22.26 44.54 26.55
CA LYS A 37 -22.71 44.16 25.20
C LYS A 37 -21.55 43.74 24.30
N ASP A 38 -20.43 44.45 24.34
CA ASP A 38 -19.25 44.09 23.55
C ASP A 38 -18.62 42.77 24.03
N THR A 39 -18.64 42.51 25.34
CA THR A 39 -18.16 41.22 25.90
C THR A 39 -19.06 40.05 25.48
N GLU A 40 -20.38 40.23 25.50
CA GLU A 40 -21.34 39.24 25.00
C GLU A 40 -21.14 38.96 23.51
N ARG A 41 -21.00 40.02 22.69
CA ARG A 41 -20.72 39.87 21.25
C ARG A 41 -19.42 39.10 21.02
N LEU A 42 -18.36 39.44 21.75
CA LEU A 42 -17.09 38.72 21.67
C LEU A 42 -17.25 37.24 22.06
N HIS A 43 -18.04 36.95 23.10
CA HIS A 43 -18.33 35.58 23.51
C HIS A 43 -19.04 34.78 22.40
N GLU A 44 -20.06 35.37 21.78
CA GLU A 44 -20.78 34.76 20.65
C GLU A 44 -19.85 34.54 19.43
N GLU A 45 -19.03 35.52 19.08
CA GLU A 45 -18.07 35.42 17.98
C GLU A 45 -17.02 34.33 18.23
N CYS A 46 -16.48 34.23 19.45
CA CYS A 46 -15.58 33.15 19.85
C CYS A 46 -16.24 31.76 19.76
N GLY A 47 -17.51 31.66 20.17
CA GLY A 47 -18.30 30.44 20.03
C GLY A 47 -18.45 30.03 18.56
N ASN A 48 -18.85 30.97 17.71
CA ASN A 48 -18.99 30.76 16.27
C ASN A 48 -17.67 30.39 15.59
N PHE A 49 -16.57 31.03 16.00
CA PHE A 49 -15.23 30.71 15.50
C PHE A 49 -14.83 29.28 15.87
N THR A 50 -15.07 28.87 17.12
CA THR A 50 -14.74 27.52 17.60
C THR A 50 -15.54 26.47 16.84
N GLN A 51 -16.83 26.71 16.58
CA GLN A 51 -17.66 25.82 15.79
C GLN A 51 -17.17 25.68 14.34
N LYS A 52 -16.83 26.81 13.69
CA LYS A 52 -16.29 26.80 12.32
C LYS A 52 -14.93 26.11 12.24
N MET A 53 -14.09 26.28 13.26
CA MET A 53 -12.81 25.59 13.34
C MET A 53 -13.01 24.08 13.49
N GLY A 54 -13.96 23.65 14.32
CA GLY A 54 -14.32 22.23 14.46
C GLY A 54 -14.78 21.61 13.13
N SER A 55 -15.68 22.27 12.41
CA SER A 55 -16.16 21.75 11.10
C SER A 55 -15.07 21.75 10.03
N PHE A 56 -14.16 22.73 10.05
CA PHE A 56 -12.99 22.74 9.19
C PHE A 56 -12.06 21.55 9.49
N GLN A 57 -11.76 21.30 10.76
CA GLN A 57 -10.95 20.16 11.18
C GLN A 57 -11.55 18.82 10.74
N GLU A 58 -12.87 18.64 10.90
CA GLU A 58 -13.57 17.45 10.42
C GLU A 58 -13.45 17.29 8.90
N THR A 59 -13.57 18.38 8.15
CA THR A 59 -13.47 18.36 6.68
C THR A 59 -12.07 17.97 6.23
N VAL A 60 -11.04 18.54 6.86
CA VAL A 60 -9.63 18.18 6.59
C VAL A 60 -9.37 16.73 6.95
N GLN A 61 -9.89 16.24 8.08
CA GLN A 61 -9.72 14.84 8.47
C GLN A 61 -10.32 13.90 7.42
N ARG A 62 -11.55 14.16 6.98
CA ARG A 62 -12.19 13.37 5.91
C ARG A 62 -11.40 13.39 4.60
N LEU A 63 -10.81 14.53 4.25
CA LEU A 63 -9.96 14.65 3.06
C LEU A 63 -8.70 13.79 3.20
N VAL A 64 -8.02 13.85 4.34
CA VAL A 64 -6.81 13.05 4.62
C VAL A 64 -7.15 11.55 4.57
N ASP A 65 -8.25 11.14 5.17
CA ASP A 65 -8.70 9.75 5.16
C ASP A 65 -9.02 9.28 3.72
N GLY A 66 -9.71 10.11 2.94
CA GLY A 66 -9.96 9.84 1.53
C GLY A 66 -8.67 9.71 0.71
N MET A 67 -7.71 10.62 0.91
CA MET A 67 -6.41 10.54 0.24
C MET A 67 -5.65 9.25 0.56
N ASN A 68 -5.68 8.82 1.82
CA ASN A 68 -5.04 7.57 2.25
C ASN A 68 -5.69 6.33 1.61
N ASP A 69 -7.03 6.29 1.53
CA ASP A 69 -7.76 5.22 0.85
C ASP A 69 -7.43 5.16 -0.66
N TYR A 70 -7.41 6.30 -1.33
CA TYR A 70 -7.01 6.36 -2.73
C TYR A 70 -5.56 5.94 -2.94
N ALA A 71 -4.64 6.37 -2.08
CA ALA A 71 -3.23 5.96 -2.16
C ALA A 71 -3.09 4.43 -2.02
N SER A 72 -3.81 3.81 -1.08
CA SER A 72 -3.83 2.36 -0.90
C SER A 72 -4.34 1.63 -2.15
N LYS A 73 -5.44 2.10 -2.74
CA LYS A 73 -6.02 1.54 -3.96
C LYS A 73 -5.08 1.65 -5.16
N ILE A 74 -4.40 2.79 -5.30
CA ILE A 74 -3.42 3.02 -6.38
C ILE A 74 -2.25 2.06 -6.23
N GLU A 75 -1.68 1.92 -5.04
CA GLU A 75 -0.54 1.02 -4.84
C GLU A 75 -0.93 -0.45 -5.08
N ALA A 76 -2.11 -0.87 -4.63
CA ALA A 76 -2.63 -2.21 -4.91
C ALA A 76 -2.78 -2.48 -6.41
N ALA A 77 -3.34 -1.53 -7.17
CA ALA A 77 -3.50 -1.63 -8.61
C ALA A 77 -2.13 -1.67 -9.33
N LYS A 78 -1.19 -0.84 -8.90
CA LYS A 78 0.19 -0.80 -9.43
C LYS A 78 0.92 -2.12 -9.19
N LEU A 79 0.85 -2.69 -7.99
CA LEU A 79 1.45 -4.00 -7.68
C LEU A 79 0.84 -5.10 -8.55
N LYS A 80 -0.49 -5.10 -8.74
CA LYS A 80 -1.16 -6.06 -9.63
C LYS A 80 -0.70 -5.92 -11.08
N ALA A 81 -0.59 -4.69 -11.59
CA ALA A 81 -0.14 -4.41 -12.94
C ALA A 81 1.33 -4.84 -13.16
N LEU A 82 2.21 -4.54 -12.21
CA LEU A 82 3.61 -4.99 -12.24
C LEU A 82 3.71 -6.51 -12.21
N GLY A 83 2.93 -7.18 -11.37
CA GLY A 83 2.89 -8.65 -11.32
C GLY A 83 2.46 -9.26 -12.65
N GLN A 84 1.42 -8.71 -13.29
CA GLN A 84 0.99 -9.14 -14.62
C GLN A 84 2.06 -8.89 -15.68
N ARG A 85 2.70 -7.72 -15.66
CA ARG A 85 3.79 -7.38 -16.58
C ARG A 85 4.97 -8.35 -16.46
N ASN A 86 5.44 -8.61 -15.24
CA ASN A 86 6.54 -9.53 -14.99
C ASN A 86 6.21 -10.94 -15.47
N ARG A 87 4.96 -11.40 -15.28
CA ARG A 87 4.52 -12.70 -15.78
C ARG A 87 4.62 -12.76 -17.32
N VAL A 88 4.09 -11.77 -18.03
CA VAL A 88 4.15 -11.71 -19.50
C VAL A 88 5.58 -11.64 -20.01
N GLU A 89 6.41 -10.80 -19.39
CA GLU A 89 7.83 -10.66 -19.74
C GLU A 89 8.59 -11.98 -19.54
N SER A 90 8.38 -12.66 -18.41
CA SER A 90 8.98 -13.97 -18.14
C SER A 90 8.48 -15.06 -19.09
N GLU A 91 7.23 -14.96 -19.57
CA GLU A 91 6.65 -15.96 -20.46
C GLU A 91 7.35 -16.01 -21.82
N VAL A 92 7.80 -14.85 -22.34
CA VAL A 92 8.57 -14.80 -23.59
C VAL A 92 9.89 -15.55 -23.45
N GLU A 93 10.62 -15.30 -22.36
CA GLU A 93 11.90 -15.96 -22.11
C GLU A 93 11.73 -17.46 -21.82
N VAL A 94 10.69 -17.83 -21.06
CA VAL A 94 10.34 -19.25 -20.83
C VAL A 94 9.99 -19.95 -22.13
N ARG A 95 9.22 -19.31 -23.02
CA ARG A 95 8.89 -19.87 -24.34
C ARG A 95 10.14 -20.04 -25.20
N LYS A 96 11.02 -19.02 -25.29
CA LYS A 96 12.28 -19.11 -26.03
C LYS A 96 13.15 -20.25 -25.53
N ARG A 97 13.34 -20.35 -24.21
CA ARG A 97 14.12 -21.42 -23.58
C ARG A 97 13.53 -22.79 -23.90
N ARG A 98 12.22 -22.96 -23.75
CA ARG A 98 11.53 -24.23 -24.06
C ARG A 98 11.66 -24.62 -25.52
N THR A 99 11.55 -23.65 -26.45
CA THR A 99 11.75 -23.90 -27.88
C THR A 99 13.19 -24.35 -28.17
N ALA A 100 14.18 -23.70 -27.57
CA ALA A 100 15.58 -24.09 -27.72
C ALA A 100 15.86 -25.51 -27.17
N GLU A 101 15.32 -25.83 -25.98
CA GLU A 101 15.42 -27.16 -25.37
C GLU A 101 14.78 -28.25 -26.26
N LEU A 102 13.57 -27.99 -26.79
CA LEU A 102 12.90 -28.92 -27.71
C LEU A 102 13.68 -29.08 -29.02
N GLN A 103 14.24 -28.00 -29.57
CA GLN A 103 15.02 -28.07 -30.81
C GLN A 103 16.30 -28.89 -30.61
N ALA A 104 16.98 -28.74 -29.46
CA ALA A 104 18.14 -29.54 -29.12
C ALA A 104 17.78 -31.03 -29.03
N LEU A 105 16.66 -31.37 -28.39
CA LEU A 105 16.18 -32.74 -28.30
C LEU A 105 15.83 -33.33 -29.69
N ILE A 106 15.17 -32.54 -30.55
CA ILE A 106 14.87 -32.96 -31.93
C ILE A 106 16.17 -33.27 -32.68
N ASN A 107 17.17 -32.41 -32.57
CA ASN A 107 18.46 -32.61 -33.23
C ASN A 107 19.17 -33.87 -32.72
N GLU A 108 19.17 -34.11 -31.41
CA GLU A 108 19.72 -35.33 -30.81
C GLU A 108 19.03 -36.59 -31.34
N LYS A 109 17.69 -36.59 -31.38
CA LYS A 109 16.93 -37.74 -31.91
C LYS A 109 17.15 -37.96 -33.40
N LYS A 110 17.26 -36.91 -34.20
CA LYS A 110 17.59 -37.00 -35.63
C LYS A 110 18.98 -37.61 -35.85
N ALA A 111 19.99 -37.13 -35.13
CA ALA A 111 21.34 -37.70 -35.22
C ALA A 111 21.37 -39.18 -34.80
N GLY A 112 20.61 -39.54 -33.75
CA GLY A 112 20.42 -40.93 -33.35
C GLY A 112 19.78 -41.79 -34.46
N LEU A 113 18.73 -41.27 -35.10
CA LEU A 113 18.05 -41.94 -36.20
C LEU A 113 18.97 -42.16 -37.40
N GLU A 114 19.70 -41.13 -37.82
CA GLU A 114 20.66 -41.22 -38.94
C GLU A 114 21.73 -42.28 -38.66
N ARG A 115 22.26 -42.33 -37.43
CA ARG A 115 23.21 -43.37 -37.01
C ARG A 115 22.61 -44.77 -37.13
N LEU A 116 21.38 -44.97 -36.65
CA LEU A 116 20.70 -46.27 -36.72
C LEU A 116 20.42 -46.68 -38.18
N GLN A 117 20.04 -45.74 -39.04
CA GLN A 117 19.82 -45.99 -40.46
C GLN A 117 21.11 -46.46 -41.16
N LEU A 118 22.23 -45.79 -40.91
CA LEU A 118 23.53 -46.18 -41.46
C LEU A 118 23.96 -47.58 -40.97
N GLN A 119 23.76 -47.88 -39.69
CA GLN A 119 24.05 -49.21 -39.13
C GLN A 119 23.18 -50.30 -39.77
N PHE A 120 21.88 -50.02 -39.94
CA PHE A 120 20.96 -50.93 -40.59
C PHE A 120 21.34 -51.22 -42.05
N GLU A 121 21.67 -50.19 -42.83
CA GLU A 121 22.12 -50.35 -44.21
C GLU A 121 23.41 -51.15 -44.31
N SER A 122 24.38 -50.91 -43.41
CA SER A 122 25.62 -51.68 -43.34
C SER A 122 25.36 -53.15 -43.04
N LEU A 123 24.54 -53.46 -42.03
CA LEU A 123 24.17 -54.84 -41.69
C LEU A 123 23.43 -55.53 -42.83
N ARG A 124 22.54 -54.82 -43.53
CA ARG A 124 21.81 -55.36 -44.68
C ARG A 124 22.74 -55.72 -45.84
N LYS A 125 23.82 -54.97 -46.07
CA LYS A 125 24.85 -55.34 -47.06
C LYS A 125 25.58 -56.61 -46.66
N VAL A 126 26.02 -56.70 -45.40
CA VAL A 126 26.71 -57.88 -44.87
C VAL A 126 25.80 -59.13 -44.94
N ASP A 127 24.53 -59.02 -44.58
CA ASP A 127 23.56 -60.12 -44.69
C ASP A 127 23.40 -60.60 -46.14
N ALA A 128 23.34 -59.68 -47.10
CA ALA A 128 23.26 -60.03 -48.52
C ALA A 128 24.55 -60.74 -49.02
N GLU A 129 25.73 -60.26 -48.61
CA GLU A 129 27.02 -60.88 -48.94
C GLU A 129 27.17 -62.29 -48.33
N GLN A 130 26.72 -62.46 -47.09
CA GLN A 130 26.72 -63.76 -46.42
C GLN A 130 25.78 -64.75 -47.11
N LYS A 131 24.55 -64.32 -47.47
CA LYS A 131 23.61 -65.15 -48.24
C LYS A 131 24.18 -65.59 -49.58
N ALA A 132 24.79 -64.65 -50.33
CA ALA A 132 25.42 -64.98 -51.60
C ALA A 132 26.57 -65.99 -51.43
N THR A 133 27.33 -65.89 -50.34
CA THR A 133 28.41 -66.84 -50.03
C THR A 133 27.84 -68.22 -49.69
N ILE A 134 26.78 -68.29 -48.88
CA ILE A 134 26.09 -69.54 -48.56
C ILE A 134 25.56 -70.23 -49.82
N GLU A 135 24.89 -69.49 -50.71
CA GLU A 135 24.42 -70.04 -52.00
C GLU A 135 25.57 -70.60 -52.83
N ARG A 136 26.71 -69.91 -52.86
CA ARG A 136 27.90 -70.34 -53.60
C ARG A 136 28.52 -71.62 -53.04
N LEU A 137 28.58 -71.74 -51.71
CA LEU A 137 29.07 -72.94 -51.03
C LEU A 137 28.10 -74.11 -51.23
N SER A 138 26.79 -73.88 -51.10
CA SER A 138 25.75 -74.90 -51.32
C SER A 138 25.72 -75.44 -52.75
N ASN A 139 26.01 -74.60 -53.75
CA ASN A 139 26.07 -75.01 -55.16
C ASN A 139 27.39 -75.72 -55.54
N ASN A 140 28.43 -75.60 -54.71
CA ASN A 140 29.72 -76.28 -54.92
C ASN A 140 29.79 -77.64 -54.20
N GLU A 141 28.90 -77.92 -53.25
CA GLU A 141 28.80 -79.19 -52.51
C GLU A 141 27.77 -80.18 -53.10
N ALA A 142 27.12 -79.84 -54.22
CA ALA A 142 26.22 -80.70 -55.01
C ALA A 142 26.85 -81.08 -56.36
#